data_AF-A0A7J3CJ95-F1
#
_entry.id   AF-A0A7J3CJ95-F1
#
_cell.length_a   1.000
_cell.length_b   1.000
_cell.length_c   1.000
_cell.angle_alpha   90.00
_cell.angle_beta   90.00
_cell.angle_gamma   90.00
#
_symmetry.space_group_name_H-M   'P 1'
#
loop_
_entity.id
_entity.type
_entity.pdbx_description
1 polymer ?
#
loop_
_entity_poly.entity_id
_entity_poly.type
_entity_poly.pdbx_seq_one_letter_code
_entity_poly.pdbx_strand_id
1 'polypeptide(L)'
;MIKHKIINIETKGNCDILNITNIVEKEVETSKVKDGICSVFVKGSTAAISTIEFEEGLLQDFKNFMDKILPKANYEHNKAWGDENGHSH
;
A
#
# COMPACT_ATOMS: atom_id res chain seq x y z
N MET A 1 -0.43 2.37 -26.93
CA MET A 1 0.87 2.77 -26.33
C MET A 1 0.90 2.22 -24.91
N ILE A 2 1.98 1.55 -24.51
CA ILE A 2 2.13 1.03 -23.14
C ILE A 2 3.28 1.82 -22.49
N LYS A 3 3.06 2.32 -21.28
CA LYS A 3 4.04 3.03 -20.46
C LYS A 3 4.18 2.29 -19.13
N HIS A 4 5.41 2.13 -18.67
CA HIS A 4 5.71 1.48 -17.41
C HIS A 4 6.70 2.34 -16.63
N LYS A 5 6.42 2.51 -15.34
CA LYS A 5 7.23 3.28 -14.40
C LYS A 5 7.37 2.52 -13.09
N ILE A 6 8.55 2.56 -12.51
CA ILE A 6 8.80 2.10 -11.14
C ILE A 6 8.91 3.33 -10.26
N ILE A 7 8.18 3.31 -9.14
CA ILE A 7 8.20 4.33 -8.10
C ILE A 7 8.69 3.65 -6.83
N ASN A 8 9.65 4.27 -6.15
CA ASN A 8 10.12 3.82 -4.85
C ASN A 8 9.48 4.69 -3.77
N ILE A 9 8.96 4.05 -2.73
CA ILE A 9 8.31 4.70 -1.60
C ILE A 9 8.88 4.08 -0.33
N GLU A 10 9.31 4.94 0.58
CA GLU A 10 9.74 4.54 1.92
C GLU A 10 8.56 4.66 2.88
N THR A 11 8.37 3.63 3.71
CA THR A 11 7.30 3.60 4.72
C THR A 11 7.92 3.45 6.11
N LYS A 12 7.20 3.86 7.14
CA LYS A 12 7.57 3.62 8.54
C LYS A 12 7.21 2.22 9.03
N GLY A 13 6.59 1.38 8.17
CA GLY A 13 6.02 0.08 8.55
C GLY A 13 4.78 0.19 9.43
N ASN A 14 4.23 -0.95 9.86
CA ASN A 14 3.10 -1.04 10.80
C ASN A 14 1.88 -0.20 10.37
N CYS A 15 1.29 -0.51 9.21
CA CYS A 15 0.13 0.21 8.66
C CYS A 15 0.38 1.71 8.41
N ASP A 16 1.57 2.08 7.95
CA ASP A 16 1.82 3.44 7.44
C ASP A 16 1.06 3.67 6.12
N ILE A 17 0.26 4.73 6.06
CA ILE A 17 -0.64 5.02 4.93
C ILE A 17 -0.12 6.27 4.24
N LEU A 18 0.25 6.13 2.96
CA LEU A 18 0.83 7.19 2.17
C LEU A 18 -0.08 7.52 0.99
N ASN A 19 -0.42 8.80 0.84
CA ASN A 19 -1.17 9.27 -0.32
C ASN A 19 -0.25 9.34 -1.55
N ILE A 20 -0.51 8.47 -2.53
CA ILE A 20 0.26 8.41 -3.78
C ILE A 20 -0.47 9.04 -4.97
N THR A 21 -1.64 9.66 -4.75
CA THR A 21 -2.52 10.16 -5.82
C THR A 21 -1.76 11.10 -6.76
N ASN A 22 -1.11 12.13 -6.22
CA ASN A 22 -0.34 13.11 -7.01
C ASN A 22 0.84 12.46 -7.76
N ILE A 23 1.41 11.37 -7.21
CA ILE A 23 2.51 10.65 -7.88
C ILE A 23 1.96 9.89 -9.09
N VAL A 24 0.83 9.19 -8.93
CA VAL A 24 0.16 8.46 -10.00
C VAL A 24 -0.34 9.41 -11.09
N GLU A 25 -1.00 10.51 -10.72
CA GLU A 25 -1.49 11.54 -11.64
C GLU A 25 -0.36 12.09 -12.53
N LYS A 26 0.77 12.46 -11.92
CA LYS A 26 1.94 12.96 -12.65
C LYS A 26 2.45 11.96 -13.69
N GLU A 27 2.49 10.66 -13.37
CA GLU A 27 2.94 9.63 -14.32
C GLU A 27 1.90 9.39 -15.42
N VAL A 28 0.60 9.49 -15.11
CA VAL A 28 -0.48 9.43 -16.11
C VAL A 28 -0.38 10.62 -17.08
N GLU A 29 -0.20 11.85 -16.58
CA GLU A 29 0.00 13.04 -17.42
C GLU A 29 1.23 12.91 -18.33
N THR A 30 2.36 12.46 -17.76
CA THR A 30 3.62 12.24 -18.49
C THR A 30 3.46 11.15 -19.56
N SER A 31 2.56 10.18 -19.36
CA SER A 31 2.32 9.10 -20.30
C SER A 31 1.80 9.59 -21.66
N LYS A 32 1.09 10.73 -21.70
CA LYS A 32 0.34 11.26 -22.87
C LYS A 32 -0.73 10.30 -23.43
N VAL A 33 -1.13 9.27 -22.67
CA VAL A 33 -2.28 8.42 -23.01
C VAL A 33 -3.55 9.24 -22.74
N LYS A 34 -4.44 9.34 -23.74
CA LYS A 34 -5.70 10.09 -23.60
C LYS A 34 -6.83 9.23 -23.04
N ASP A 35 -6.92 7.98 -23.49
CA ASP A 35 -7.95 7.02 -23.10
C ASP A 35 -7.29 5.65 -22.88
N GLY A 36 -7.54 5.02 -21.73
CA GLY A 36 -6.94 3.75 -21.38
C GLY A 36 -7.11 3.36 -19.91
N ILE A 37 -6.27 2.45 -19.45
CA ILE A 37 -6.28 1.92 -18.08
C ILE A 37 -4.94 2.27 -17.42
N CYS A 38 -4.99 2.81 -16.20
CA CYS A 38 -3.83 2.92 -15.30
C CYS A 38 -3.85 1.75 -14.32
N SER A 39 -2.80 0.93 -14.32
CA SER A 39 -2.62 -0.17 -13.37
C SER A 39 -1.54 0.21 -12.37
N VAL A 40 -1.91 0.32 -11.09
CA VAL A 40 -0.96 0.53 -9.99
C VAL A 40 -0.77 -0.78 -9.25
N PHE A 41 0.48 -1.19 -9.08
CA PHE A 41 0.83 -2.47 -8.48
C PHE A 41 2.00 -2.31 -7.51
N VAL A 42 1.85 -2.87 -6.32
CA VAL A 42 2.93 -2.96 -5.32
C VAL A 42 3.61 -4.32 -5.43
N LYS A 43 4.95 -4.31 -5.51
CA LYS A 43 5.75 -5.53 -5.52
C LYS A 43 6.01 -5.98 -4.08
N GLY A 44 5.55 -7.17 -3.72
CA GLY A 44 5.72 -7.74 -2.39
C GLY A 44 4.41 -8.28 -1.84
N SER A 45 4.46 -8.90 -0.66
CA SER A 45 3.29 -9.50 0.00
C SER A 45 2.83 -8.75 1.25
N THR A 46 3.57 -7.73 1.70
CA THR A 46 3.34 -7.07 2.99
C THR A 46 2.90 -5.61 2.86
N ALA A 47 2.39 -5.24 1.68
CA ALA A 47 1.87 -3.91 1.37
C ALA A 47 0.70 -4.04 0.40
N ALA A 48 -0.20 -3.06 0.41
CA ALA A 48 -1.39 -3.04 -0.44
C ALA A 48 -1.57 -1.67 -1.10
N ILE A 49 -2.28 -1.66 -2.23
CA ILE A 49 -2.78 -0.45 -2.87
C ILE A 49 -4.29 -0.40 -2.60
N SER A 50 -4.78 0.73 -2.12
CA SER A 50 -6.20 0.95 -1.88
C SER A 50 -6.58 2.39 -2.21
N THR A 51 -7.89 2.66 -2.19
CA THR A 51 -8.48 3.98 -2.29
C THR A 51 -9.29 4.26 -1.04
N ILE A 52 -9.04 5.39 -0.40
CA ILE A 52 -9.75 5.84 0.79
C ILE A 52 -9.74 7.37 0.79
N GLU A 53 -10.75 7.99 1.40
CA GLU A 53 -10.68 9.43 1.69
C GLU A 53 -9.48 9.70 2.61
N PHE A 54 -8.59 10.60 2.19
CA PHE A 54 -7.33 10.85 2.90
C PHE A 54 -7.52 11.93 3.98
N GLU A 55 -8.35 11.60 4.97
CA GLU A 55 -8.66 12.44 6.14
C GLU A 55 -8.05 11.81 7.40
N GLU A 56 -7.41 12.61 8.26
CA GLU A 56 -6.59 12.11 9.37
C GLU A 56 -7.35 11.19 10.34
N GLY A 57 -8.60 11.53 10.67
CA GLY A 57 -9.48 10.71 11.51
C GLY A 57 -9.76 9.35 10.88
N LEU A 58 -10.19 9.31 9.62
CA LEU A 58 -10.46 8.07 8.90
C LEU A 58 -9.22 7.19 8.75
N LEU A 59 -8.04 7.79 8.52
CA LEU A 59 -6.78 7.05 8.48
C LEU A 59 -6.47 6.41 9.83
N GLN A 60 -6.78 7.10 10.94
CA GLN A 60 -6.61 6.54 12.28
C GLN A 60 -7.62 5.42 12.55
N ASP A 61 -8.87 5.58 12.12
CA ASP A 61 -9.91 4.55 12.23
C ASP A 61 -9.52 3.28 11.45
N PHE A 62 -8.96 3.44 10.25
CA PHE A 62 -8.48 2.32 9.44
C PHE A 62 -7.34 1.57 10.14
N LYS A 63 -6.34 2.28 10.68
CA LYS A 63 -5.24 1.69 11.45
C LYS A 63 -5.76 0.91 12.65
N ASN A 64 -6.65 1.52 13.44
CA ASN A 64 -7.27 0.88 14.60
C ASN A 64 -8.05 -0.38 14.22
N PHE A 65 -8.75 -0.35 13.07
CA PHE A 65 -9.46 -1.51 12.56
C PHE A 65 -8.51 -2.64 12.19
N MET A 66 -7.44 -2.35 11.43
CA MET A 66 -6.43 -3.34 11.05
C MET A 66 -5.76 -3.97 12.27
N ASP A 67 -5.37 -3.16 13.27
CA ASP A 67 -4.80 -3.65 14.52
C ASP A 67 -5.77 -4.53 15.31
N LYS A 68 -7.09 -4.30 15.18
CA LYS A 68 -8.12 -5.12 15.82
C LYS A 68 -8.33 -6.46 15.11
N ILE A 69 -8.36 -6.47 13.78
CA ILE A 69 -8.69 -7.69 13.01
C ILE A 69 -7.47 -8.56 12.70
N LEU A 70 -6.29 -7.95 12.56
CA LEU A 70 -5.03 -8.59 12.22
C LEU A 70 -3.92 -8.02 13.12
N PRO A 71 -4.02 -8.15 14.45
CA PRO A 71 -3.00 -7.67 15.37
C PRO A 71 -1.66 -8.37 15.12
N LYS A 72 -0.56 -7.73 15.53
CA LYS A 72 0.72 -8.44 15.70
C LYS A 72 0.53 -9.56 16.73
N ALA A 73 0.71 -10.79 16.29
CA ALA A 73 0.51 -12.00 17.09
C ALA A 73 1.46 -13.11 16.61
N ASN A 74 1.42 -14.26 17.30
CA ASN A 74 2.20 -15.44 16.94
C ASN A 74 1.53 -16.24 15.82
N TYR A 75 1.59 -15.72 14.60
CA TYR A 75 1.13 -16.44 13.41
C TYR A 75 2.04 -17.65 13.12
N GLU A 76 1.48 -18.71 12.53
CA GLU A 76 2.27 -19.86 12.04
C GLU A 76 3.34 -19.42 11.04
N HIS A 77 3.06 -18.39 10.23
CA HIS A 77 4.03 -17.77 9.32
C HIS A 77 5.32 -17.38 10.03
N ASN A 78 5.22 -16.80 11.24
CA ASN A 78 6.37 -16.31 11.99
C ASN A 78 7.31 -17.47 12.41
N LYS A 79 6.82 -18.71 12.47
CA LYS A 79 7.63 -19.87 12.88
C LYS A 79 8.62 -20.34 11.80
N ALA A 80 8.40 -19.97 10.53
CA ALA A 80 9.26 -20.40 9.44
C ALA A 80 10.66 -19.75 9.53
N TRP A 81 10.71 -18.44 9.80
CA TRP A 81 11.94 -17.64 9.72
C TRP A 81 12.14 -16.63 10.86
N GLY A 82 11.15 -16.44 11.74
CA GLY A 82 11.22 -15.46 12.83
C GLY A 82 10.98 -14.01 12.42
N ASP A 83 10.40 -13.77 11.23
CA ASP A 83 10.26 -12.43 10.64
C ASP A 83 9.21 -11.54 11.32
N GLU A 84 8.35 -12.12 12.16
CA GLU A 84 7.27 -11.44 12.91
C GLU A 84 6.30 -10.57 12.09
N ASN A 85 6.23 -10.78 10.78
CA ASN A 85 5.45 -9.99 9.82
C ASN A 85 4.18 -10.70 9.33
N GLY A 86 3.78 -11.83 9.93
CA GLY A 86 2.61 -12.59 9.51
C GLY A 86 1.29 -11.79 9.50
N HIS A 87 1.22 -10.71 10.29
CA HIS A 87 0.09 -9.78 10.31
C HIS A 87 0.09 -8.78 9.14
N SER A 88 1.23 -8.60 8.46
CA SER A 88 1.37 -7.70 7.33
C SER A 88 1.05 -8.37 5.99
N HIS A 89 1.11 -9.71 5.94
CA HIS A 89 0.72 -10.53 4.79
C HIS A 89 -0.80 -10.52 4.57
#